data_AF-A0A5R1YDZ4-F1
#
_entry.id   AF-A0A5R1YDZ4-F1
#
_cell.length_a   1.000
_cell.length_b   1.000
_cell.length_c   1.000
_cell.angle_alpha   90.00
_cell.angle_beta   90.00
_cell.angle_gamma   90.00
#
_symmetry.space_group_name_H-M   'P 1'
#
loop_
_entity.id
_entity.type
_entity.pdbx_description
1 polymer ?
#
loop_
_entity_poly.entity_id
_entity_poly.type
_entity_poly.pdbx_seq_one_letter_code
_entity_poly.pdbx_strand_id
1 'polypeptide(L)' 'WIFFGFTVPVFLTPDSTLKSDIKRIHEMLANIGYFLIAMHAAAALFHHYIQKDDTFSRMLPGKS' A
#
# COMPACT_ATOMS: atom_id res chain seq x y z
N TRP A 1 24.52 -0.43 5.59
CA TRP A 1 23.79 0.54 4.74
C TRP A 1 23.33 1.69 5.62
N ILE A 2 23.09 2.88 5.05
CA ILE A 2 22.66 4.08 5.79
C ILE A 2 21.19 4.35 5.44
N PHE A 3 20.33 4.42 6.46
CA PHE A 3 18.90 4.67 6.35
C PHE A 3 18.56 5.95 7.08
N PHE A 4 18.00 6.94 6.38
CA PHE A 4 17.67 8.25 6.96
C PHE A 4 18.81 8.85 7.80
N GLY A 5 20.06 8.69 7.36
CA GLY A 5 21.26 9.19 8.05
C GLY A 5 21.81 8.30 9.18
N PHE A 6 21.15 7.20 9.52
CA PHE A 6 21.61 6.25 10.53
C PHE A 6 22.22 5.01 9.90
N THR A 7 23.36 4.55 10.42
CA THR A 7 23.90 3.22 10.07
C THR A 7 23.00 2.17 10.70
N VAL A 8 22.32 1.39 9.88
CA VAL A 8 21.43 0.34 10.38
C VAL A 8 22.28 -0.87 10.77
N PRO A 9 22.24 -1.31 12.04
CA PRO A 9 22.96 -2.50 12.46
C PRO A 9 22.34 -3.75 11.83
N VAL A 10 23.17 -4.76 11.62
CA VAL A 10 22.69 -6.06 11.11
C VAL A 10 22.01 -6.80 12.26
N PHE A 11 20.70 -6.98 12.16
CA PHE A 11 19.88 -7.60 13.22
C PHE A 11 19.86 -9.14 13.17
N LEU A 12 20.18 -9.73 12.02
CA LEU A 12 20.07 -11.18 11.78
C LEU A 12 21.27 -11.68 10.99
N THR A 13 21.64 -12.95 11.19
CA THR A 13 22.61 -13.64 10.35
C THR A 13 22.04 -13.83 8.94
N PRO A 14 22.85 -13.60 7.88
CA PRO A 14 22.38 -13.80 6.50
C PRO A 14 21.92 -15.24 6.24
N ASP A 15 20.67 -15.39 5.81
CA ASP A 15 20.08 -16.66 5.37
C ASP A 15 19.42 -16.45 4.00
N SER A 16 19.84 -17.24 3.01
CA SER A 16 19.38 -17.11 1.62
C SER A 16 17.91 -17.53 1.44
N THR A 17 17.46 -18.51 2.22
CA THR A 17 16.09 -19.03 2.16
C THR A 17 15.14 -18.00 2.75
N LEU A 18 15.45 -17.48 3.94
CA LEU A 18 14.67 -16.43 4.59
C LEU A 18 14.59 -15.16 3.74
N LYS A 19 15.70 -14.77 3.12
CA LYS A 19 15.73 -13.63 2.18
C LYS A 19 14.76 -13.83 1.01
N SER A 20 14.76 -15.02 0.42
CA SER A 20 13.89 -15.36 -0.72
C SER A 20 12.41 -15.33 -0.31
N ASP A 21 12.07 -15.90 0.85
CA ASP A 21 10.70 -15.93 1.34
C ASP A 21 10.17 -14.54 1.67
N ILE A 22 10.95 -13.72 2.38
CA ILE A 22 10.56 -12.33 2.68
C ILE A 22 10.32 -11.55 1.40
N LYS A 23 11.22 -11.66 0.41
CA LYS A 23 11.06 -11.00 -0.88
C LYS A 23 9.76 -11.44 -1.56
N ARG A 24 9.52 -12.75 -1.66
CA ARG A 24 8.33 -13.32 -2.30
C ARG A 24 7.03 -12.85 -1.63
N ILE A 25 6.99 -12.86 -0.30
CA ILE A 25 5.82 -12.40 0.47
C ILE A 25 5.62 -10.90 0.27
N HIS A 26 6.69 -10.10 0.33
CA HIS A 26 6.60 -8.66 0.14
C HIS A 26 6.11 -8.29 -1.26
N GLU A 27 6.62 -8.93 -2.31
CA GLU A 27 6.16 -8.73 -3.69
C GLU A 27 4.68 -9.10 -3.86
N MET A 28 4.25 -10.23 -3.27
CA MET A 28 2.85 -10.63 -3.29
C MET A 28 1.95 -9.58 -2.59
N LEU A 29 2.34 -9.15 -1.39
CA LEU A 29 1.59 -8.15 -0.63
C LEU A 29 1.55 -6.80 -1.34
N ALA A 30 2.64 -6.39 -1.97
CA ALA A 30 2.70 -5.15 -2.76
C ALA A 30 1.71 -5.21 -3.94
N ASN A 31 1.68 -6.32 -4.69
CA ASN A 31 0.75 -6.49 -5.81
C ASN A 31 -0.71 -6.51 -5.36
N ILE A 32 -1.04 -7.22 -4.28
CA ILE A 32 -2.39 -7.23 -3.70
C ILE A 32 -2.75 -5.82 -3.22
N GLY A 33 -1.83 -5.12 -2.56
CA GLY A 33 -2.02 -3.76 -2.08
C GLY A 33 -2.35 -2.79 -3.22
N TYR A 34 -1.58 -2.82 -4.31
CA TYR A 34 -1.87 -1.99 -5.49
C TYR A 34 -3.23 -2.28 -6.10
N PHE A 35 -3.61 -3.56 -6.19
CA PHE A 35 -4.92 -3.94 -6.69
C PHE A 35 -6.05 -3.39 -5.80
N LEU A 36 -5.91 -3.49 -4.48
CA LEU A 36 -6.91 -2.97 -3.53
C LEU A 36 -7.02 -1.45 -3.59
N ILE A 37 -5.90 -0.72 -3.69
CA ILE A 37 -5.89 0.74 -3.83
C ILE A 37 -6.61 1.14 -5.12
N ALA A 38 -6.30 0.48 -6.24
CA ALA A 38 -6.94 0.76 -7.52
C ALA A 38 -8.45 0.47 -7.47
N MET A 39 -8.84 -0.67 -6.89
CA MET A 39 -10.25 -1.03 -6.68
C MET A 39 -10.98 0.01 -5.81
N HIS A 40 -10.36 0.43 -4.71
CA HIS A 40 -10.93 1.43 -3.80
C HIS A 40 -11.14 2.77 -4.51
N ALA A 41 -10.13 3.26 -5.23
CA ALA A 41 -10.23 4.49 -6.01
C ALA A 41 -11.32 4.37 -7.10
N ALA A 42 -11.37 3.24 -7.81
CA ALA A 42 -12.39 2.98 -8.81
C ALA A 42 -13.81 2.95 -8.22
N ALA A 43 -13.98 2.34 -7.03
CA ALA A 43 -15.25 2.34 -6.32
C ALA A 43 -15.67 3.77 -5.94
N ALA A 44 -14.76 4.59 -5.40
CA ALA A 44 -15.05 5.98 -5.08
C ALA A 44 -15.51 6.78 -6.33
N LEU A 45 -14.85 6.57 -7.48
CA LEU A 45 -15.25 7.19 -8.74
C LEU A 45 -16.59 6.66 -9.27
N PHE A 46 -16.87 5.36 -9.13
CA PHE A 46 -18.15 4.75 -9.49
C PHE A 46 -19.30 5.33 -8.67
N HIS A 47 -19.12 5.41 -7.35
CA HIS A 47 -20.05 6.06 -6.45
C HIS A 47 -20.31 7.53 -6.84
N HIS A 48 -19.26 8.26 -7.20
CA HIS A 48 -19.37 9.67 -7.55
C HIS A 48 -20.03 9.92 -8.93
N TYR A 49 -19.62 9.21 -9.97
CA TYR A 49 -20.05 9.50 -11.35
C TYR A 49 -21.29 8.72 -11.79
N ILE A 50 -21.46 7.49 -11.30
CA ILE A 50 -22.55 6.60 -11.75
C ILE A 50 -23.68 6.61 -10.72
N GLN A 51 -23.39 6.28 -9.46
CA GLN A 51 -24.43 6.30 -8.40
C GLN A 51 -24.80 7.72 -7.97
N LYS A 52 -23.90 8.69 -8.21
CA LYS A 52 -24.07 10.11 -7.87
C LYS A 52 -24.38 10.32 -6.38
N ASP A 53 -23.70 9.58 -5.53
CA ASP A 53 -23.72 9.80 -4.09
C ASP A 53 -22.52 10.62 -3.60
N ASP A 54 -22.56 10.98 -2.33
CA ASP A 54 -21.56 11.83 -1.70
C ASP A 54 -20.39 11.04 -1.08
N THR A 55 -20.23 9.74 -1.35
CA THR A 55 -19.20 8.88 -0.75
C THR A 55 -17.80 9.45 -0.94
N PHE A 56 -17.45 9.84 -2.18
CA PHE A 56 -16.15 10.46 -2.47
C PHE A 56 -16.02 11.87 -1.85
N SER A 57 -17.08 12.69 -1.95
CA SER A 57 -17.10 14.05 -1.41
C SER A 57 -16.85 14.10 0.10
N ARG A 58 -17.34 13.11 0.85
CA ARG A 58 -17.18 13.00 2.31
C ARG A 58 -15.76 12.62 2.75
N MET A 59 -14.92 12.17 1.82
CA MET A 59 -13.50 11.89 2.08
C MET A 59 -12.60 13.10 1.79
N LEU A 60 -13.13 14.17 1.17
CA LEU A 60 -12.36 15.36 0.86
C LEU A 60 -12.20 16.24 2.12
N PRO A 61 -10.99 16.75 2.38
CA PRO A 61 -10.78 17.68 3.48
C PRO A 61 -11.61 18.96 3.26
N GLY A 62 -12.33 19.41 4.29
CA GLY A 62 -13.09 20.68 4.27
C GLY A 62 -14.54 20.58 3.80
N LYS A 63 -15.06 19.38 3.49
CA LYS A 63 -16.51 19.16 3.31
C LYS A 63 -17.05 18.39 4.52
N SER A 64 -17.83 19.07 5.37
CA SER A 64 -18.64 18.47 6.45
C SER A 64 -20.08 18.29 6.02
#